data_AF-A0A8S9H511-F1
#
_entry.id   AF-A0A8S9H511-F1
#
_cell.length_a   1.000
_cell.length_b   1.000
_cell.length_c   1.000
_cell.angle_alpha   90.00
_cell.angle_beta   90.00
_cell.angle_gamma   90.00
#
_symmetry.space_group_name_H-M   'P 1'
#
loop_
_entity.id
_entity.type
_entity.pdbx_description
1 polymer ?
#
loop_
_entity_poly.entity_id
_entity_poly.type
_entity_poly.pdbx_seq_one_letter_code
_entity_poly.pdbx_strand_id
1 'polypeptide(L)'
;MLRVSKIKLCFPLLTRRFASFKARKKSVIEKAAVDGELRVFIVAGEVSGDNIGSRLMCSLKKLSPLPLRFHGVGGSMMCKQGLTSLFPMEDLAVMGLWELLPHLYKFRVKLKETIDAAAMFKPHVVVTVDSKGFSFRLLKLLRGTQTEACFFRLVRENQ
;
A
#
# COMPACT_ATOMS: atom_id res chain seq x y z
N MET A 1 45.45 -30.05 -20.54
CA MET A 1 45.46 -29.98 -19.06
C MET A 1 45.32 -28.52 -18.65
N LEU A 2 44.08 -28.03 -18.47
CA LEU A 2 43.78 -26.69 -17.94
C LEU A 2 42.60 -26.83 -16.96
N ARG A 3 42.87 -26.49 -15.70
CA ARG A 3 42.03 -26.69 -14.53
C ARG A 3 41.25 -25.38 -14.30
N VAL A 4 39.95 -25.38 -14.59
CA VAL A 4 39.10 -24.21 -14.31
C VAL A 4 38.66 -24.26 -12.86
N SER A 5 39.31 -23.43 -12.04
CA SER A 5 38.98 -23.20 -10.64
C SER A 5 37.60 -22.56 -10.52
N LYS A 6 36.72 -23.19 -9.72
CA LYS A 6 35.40 -22.66 -9.35
C LYS A 6 35.56 -21.36 -8.55
N ILE A 7 35.12 -20.26 -9.15
CA ILE A 7 34.88 -18.98 -8.47
C ILE A 7 33.77 -19.21 -7.44
N LYS A 8 34.12 -19.16 -6.14
CA LYS A 8 33.14 -19.06 -5.05
C LYS A 8 32.51 -17.67 -5.10
N LEU A 9 31.37 -17.56 -5.76
CA LEU A 9 30.55 -16.35 -5.74
C LEU A 9 29.78 -16.31 -4.41
N CYS A 10 30.29 -15.52 -3.47
CA CYS A 10 29.68 -15.29 -2.17
C CYS A 10 28.44 -14.40 -2.36
N PHE A 11 27.23 -14.98 -2.32
CA PHE A 11 25.95 -14.27 -2.32
C PHE A 11 25.24 -14.37 -0.95
N PRO A 12 25.60 -13.57 0.08
CA PRO A 12 24.84 -13.60 1.34
C PRO A 12 23.80 -12.47 1.50
N LEU A 13 23.68 -11.52 0.56
CA LEU A 13 22.84 -10.32 0.75
C LEU A 13 21.49 -10.31 0.01
N LEU A 14 21.27 -11.15 -1.00
CA LEU A 14 20.03 -11.12 -1.79
C LEU A 14 18.92 -12.05 -1.26
N THR A 15 19.28 -13.10 -0.51
CA THR A 15 18.35 -14.14 0.00
C THR A 15 17.57 -13.70 1.24
N ARG A 16 18.12 -12.79 2.06
CA ARG A 16 17.46 -12.30 3.28
C ARG A 16 16.15 -11.56 3.01
N ARG A 17 16.06 -10.83 1.89
CA ARG A 17 14.89 -10.00 1.55
C ARG A 17 13.67 -10.84 1.15
N PHE A 18 13.88 -11.95 0.44
CA PHE A 18 12.82 -12.87 0.03
C PHE A 18 12.36 -13.78 1.18
N ALA A 19 13.28 -14.24 2.03
CA ALA A 19 12.93 -15.02 3.23
C ALA A 19 12.07 -14.19 4.21
N SER A 20 12.43 -12.93 4.44
CA SER A 20 11.64 -11.99 5.25
C SER A 20 10.24 -11.76 4.66
N PHE A 21 10.13 -11.61 3.34
CA PHE A 21 8.84 -11.45 2.66
C PHE A 21 7.95 -12.69 2.78
N LYS A 22 8.52 -13.91 2.65
CA LYS A 22 7.77 -15.17 2.77
C LYS A 22 7.26 -15.39 4.19
N ALA A 23 8.07 -15.12 5.22
CA ALA A 23 7.65 -15.20 6.61
C ALA A 23 6.56 -14.17 6.96
N ARG A 24 6.70 -12.93 6.48
CA ARG A 24 5.72 -11.85 6.67
C ARG A 24 4.41 -12.07 5.90
N LYS A 25 4.47 -12.76 4.74
CA LYS A 25 3.29 -13.15 3.97
C LYS A 25 2.49 -14.25 4.67
N LYS A 26 3.18 -15.23 5.27
CA LYS A 26 2.54 -16.31 6.02
C LYS A 26 1.79 -15.76 7.24
N SER A 27 2.40 -14.84 7.98
CA SER A 27 1.77 -14.22 9.15
C SER A 27 0.56 -13.35 8.80
N VAL A 28 0.53 -12.68 7.64
CA VAL A 28 -0.63 -11.88 7.21
C VAL A 28 -1.85 -12.75 6.93
N ILE A 29 -1.67 -13.86 6.19
CA ILE A 29 -2.77 -14.76 5.86
C ILE A 29 -3.24 -15.51 7.10
N GLU A 30 -2.32 -15.92 7.97
CA GLU A 30 -2.65 -16.57 9.25
C GLU A 30 -3.47 -15.61 10.14
N LYS A 31 -3.06 -14.35 10.32
CA LYS A 31 -3.84 -13.35 11.07
C LYS A 31 -5.21 -13.08 10.43
N ALA A 32 -5.24 -12.89 9.12
CA ALA A 32 -6.50 -12.68 8.40
C ALA A 32 -7.46 -13.88 8.50
N ALA A 33 -6.92 -15.10 8.53
CA ALA A 33 -7.73 -16.31 8.72
C ALA A 33 -8.29 -16.40 10.14
N VAL A 34 -7.53 -16.02 11.16
CA VAL A 34 -8.02 -15.91 12.55
C VAL A 34 -9.15 -14.88 12.65
N ASP A 35 -9.00 -13.75 11.97
CA ASP A 35 -10.02 -12.68 11.94
C ASP A 35 -11.22 -13.01 11.03
N GLY A 36 -11.13 -14.05 10.19
CA GLY A 36 -12.16 -14.43 9.22
C GLY A 36 -12.27 -13.52 7.99
N GLU A 37 -11.37 -12.54 7.85
CA GLU A 37 -11.39 -11.58 6.75
C GLU A 37 -10.01 -10.99 6.45
N LEU A 38 -9.79 -10.58 5.20
CA LEU A 38 -8.61 -9.83 4.77
C LEU A 38 -8.94 -8.34 4.62
N ARG A 39 -8.65 -7.57 5.66
CA ARG A 39 -8.68 -6.10 5.64
C ARG A 39 -7.49 -5.50 4.88
N VAL A 40 -7.79 -4.77 3.80
CA VAL A 40 -6.82 -4.07 2.96
C VAL A 40 -7.11 -2.58 2.98
N PHE A 41 -6.15 -1.78 3.48
CA PHE A 41 -6.22 -0.33 3.40
C PHE A 41 -5.48 0.15 2.16
N ILE A 42 -6.15 0.84 1.25
CA ILE A 42 -5.57 1.26 -0.03
C ILE A 42 -5.73 2.75 -0.24
N VAL A 43 -4.66 3.41 -0.71
CA VAL A 43 -4.65 4.84 -0.97
C VAL A 43 -4.15 5.11 -2.39
N ALA A 44 -4.99 5.74 -3.20
CA ALA A 44 -4.65 6.36 -4.47
C ALA A 44 -4.80 7.89 -4.33
N GLY A 45 -3.86 8.65 -4.89
CA GLY A 45 -3.88 10.12 -4.83
C GLY A 45 -4.21 10.81 -6.15
N GLU A 46 -4.37 10.03 -7.23
CA GLU A 46 -4.56 10.54 -8.60
C GLU A 46 -5.49 9.60 -9.38
N VAL A 47 -6.16 10.12 -10.42
CA VAL A 47 -6.99 9.33 -11.35
C VAL A 47 -6.20 8.17 -11.97
N SER A 48 -4.92 8.41 -12.22
CA SER A 48 -3.94 7.45 -12.70
C SER A 48 -3.82 6.24 -11.76
N GLY A 49 -3.81 6.49 -10.45
CA GLY A 49 -3.74 5.52 -9.36
C GLY A 49 -5.07 4.83 -9.09
N ASP A 50 -6.20 5.52 -9.23
CA ASP A 50 -7.54 4.94 -9.07
C ASP A 50 -7.78 3.76 -10.02
N ASN A 51 -7.39 3.92 -11.29
CA ASN A 51 -7.51 2.84 -12.28
C ASN A 51 -6.66 1.62 -11.87
N ILE A 52 -5.39 1.82 -11.50
CA ILE A 52 -4.50 0.73 -11.06
C ILE A 52 -5.03 0.08 -9.78
N GLY A 53 -5.46 0.87 -8.81
CA GLY A 53 -6.05 0.40 -7.56
C GLY A 53 -7.29 -0.45 -7.81
N SER A 54 -8.17 -0.03 -8.73
CA SER A 54 -9.38 -0.80 -9.08
C SER A 54 -9.04 -2.16 -9.70
N ARG A 55 -8.03 -2.23 -10.58
CA ARG A 55 -7.57 -3.49 -11.20
C ARG A 55 -6.95 -4.41 -10.15
N LEU A 56 -6.20 -3.85 -9.21
CA LEU A 56 -5.65 -4.59 -8.07
C LEU A 56 -6.79 -5.17 -7.21
N MET A 57 -7.76 -4.35 -6.80
CA MET A 57 -8.89 -4.79 -5.99
C MET A 57 -9.69 -5.90 -6.68
N CYS A 58 -9.96 -5.74 -7.99
CA CYS A 58 -10.63 -6.76 -8.79
C CYS A 58 -9.84 -8.09 -8.81
N SER A 59 -8.52 -8.02 -8.98
CA SER A 59 -7.66 -9.21 -8.98
C SER A 59 -7.59 -9.86 -7.59
N LEU A 60 -7.51 -9.06 -6.52
CA LEU A 60 -7.52 -9.56 -5.15
C LEU A 60 -8.82 -10.29 -4.83
N LYS A 61 -9.98 -9.77 -5.25
CA LYS A 61 -11.27 -10.46 -5.07
C LYS A 61 -11.32 -11.84 -5.71
N LYS A 62 -10.66 -12.02 -6.84
CA LYS A 62 -10.60 -13.32 -7.54
C LYS A 62 -9.63 -14.31 -6.90
N LEU A 63 -8.57 -13.80 -6.27
CA LEU A 63 -7.46 -14.62 -5.76
C LEU A 63 -7.52 -14.88 -4.25
N SER A 64 -8.26 -14.04 -3.51
CA SER A 64 -8.32 -14.13 -2.05
C SER A 64 -9.15 -15.35 -1.62
N PRO A 65 -8.60 -16.22 -0.76
CA PRO A 65 -9.36 -17.32 -0.17
C PRO A 65 -10.29 -16.85 0.97
N LEU A 66 -10.18 -15.58 1.38
CA LEU A 66 -10.95 -14.98 2.48
C LEU A 66 -11.80 -13.81 1.97
N PRO A 67 -12.92 -13.50 2.67
CA PRO A 67 -13.67 -12.26 2.45
C PRO A 67 -12.75 -11.03 2.52
N LEU A 68 -12.93 -10.09 1.60
CA LEU A 68 -12.12 -8.87 1.53
C LEU A 68 -12.91 -7.67 2.01
N ARG A 69 -12.26 -6.83 2.81
CA ARG A 69 -12.77 -5.49 3.14
C ARG A 69 -11.75 -4.44 2.74
N PHE A 70 -12.21 -3.46 1.97
CA PHE A 70 -11.39 -2.38 1.47
C PHE A 70 -11.78 -1.05 2.11
N HIS A 71 -10.78 -0.34 2.62
CA HIS A 71 -10.94 1.01 3.17
C HIS A 71 -9.76 1.89 2.76
N GLY A 72 -9.91 3.21 2.81
CA GLY A 72 -8.81 4.14 2.53
C GLY A 72 -9.24 5.28 1.63
N VAL A 73 -8.45 5.60 0.61
CA VAL A 73 -8.74 6.72 -0.29
C VAL A 73 -8.61 6.27 -1.73
N GLY A 74 -9.62 6.54 -2.54
CA GLY A 74 -9.62 6.21 -3.95
C GLY A 74 -10.72 6.95 -4.70
N GLY A 75 -10.63 6.89 -6.02
CA GLY A 75 -11.61 7.52 -6.90
C GLY A 75 -12.80 6.60 -7.19
N SER A 76 -13.58 7.01 -8.17
CA SER A 76 -14.81 6.31 -8.56
C SER A 76 -14.59 4.85 -8.96
N MET A 77 -13.45 4.49 -9.56
CA MET A 77 -13.21 3.12 -10.02
C MET A 77 -12.93 2.18 -8.86
N MET A 78 -12.18 2.62 -7.86
CA MET A 78 -11.99 1.85 -6.63
C MET A 78 -13.28 1.76 -5.80
N CYS A 79 -14.07 2.84 -5.72
CA CYS A 79 -15.38 2.81 -5.05
C CYS A 79 -16.33 1.78 -5.69
N LYS A 80 -16.35 1.66 -7.03
CA LYS A 80 -17.08 0.59 -7.74
C LYS A 80 -16.61 -0.81 -7.38
N GLN A 81 -15.35 -0.96 -6.96
CA GLN A 81 -14.81 -2.22 -6.43
C GLN A 81 -15.11 -2.42 -4.94
N GLY A 82 -15.98 -1.62 -4.32
CA GLY A 82 -16.36 -1.74 -2.91
C GLY A 82 -15.37 -1.09 -1.95
N LEU A 83 -14.55 -0.14 -2.41
CA LEU A 83 -13.79 0.72 -1.52
C LEU A 83 -14.75 1.64 -0.76
N THR A 84 -14.66 1.65 0.56
CA THR A 84 -15.20 2.76 1.35
C THR A 84 -14.14 3.86 1.44
N SER A 85 -14.25 4.88 0.60
CA SER A 85 -13.31 6.01 0.60
C SER A 85 -13.58 6.95 1.79
N LEU A 86 -12.52 7.41 2.45
CA LEU A 86 -12.58 8.34 3.59
C LEU A 86 -13.02 9.74 3.17
N PHE A 87 -12.52 10.19 2.03
CA PHE A 87 -12.84 11.48 1.43
C PHE A 87 -12.62 11.39 -0.10
N PRO A 88 -13.08 12.39 -0.88
CA PRO A 88 -12.85 12.43 -2.31
C PRO A 88 -11.34 12.44 -2.63
N MET A 89 -10.91 11.65 -3.61
CA MET A 89 -9.49 11.53 -3.97
C MET A 89 -8.89 12.86 -4.46
N GLU A 90 -9.74 13.74 -4.98
CA GLU A 90 -9.42 15.10 -5.40
C GLU A 90 -8.81 15.93 -4.25
N ASP A 91 -9.15 15.61 -3.00
CA ASP A 91 -8.54 16.24 -1.81
C ASP A 91 -7.06 15.84 -1.61
N LEU A 92 -6.60 14.75 -2.23
CA LEU A 92 -5.18 14.35 -2.27
C LEU A 92 -4.48 14.76 -3.56
N ALA A 93 -5.23 14.93 -4.65
CA ALA A 93 -4.73 15.27 -5.97
C ALA A 93 -4.31 16.73 -6.04
N VAL A 94 -3.17 17.07 -5.44
CA VAL A 94 -2.57 18.41 -5.59
C VAL A 94 -1.81 18.44 -6.91
N MET A 95 -2.29 19.23 -7.88
CA MET A 95 -1.82 19.26 -9.27
C MET A 95 -0.44 19.89 -9.49
N GLY A 96 0.31 20.23 -8.43
CA GLY A 96 1.67 20.72 -8.57
C GLY A 96 2.35 21.07 -7.25
N LEU A 97 3.69 21.11 -7.26
CA LEU A 97 4.51 21.48 -6.09
C LEU A 97 4.24 22.93 -5.62
N TRP A 98 3.83 23.82 -6.54
CA TRP A 98 3.58 25.24 -6.29
C TRP A 98 2.20 25.54 -5.71
N GLU A 99 1.17 24.78 -6.10
CA GLU A 99 -0.20 24.88 -5.55
C GLU A 99 -0.32 24.26 -4.15
N LEU A 100 0.72 23.54 -3.74
CA LEU A 100 0.82 22.82 -2.47
C LEU A 100 1.08 23.74 -1.28
N LEU A 101 1.75 24.88 -1.46
CA LEU A 101 2.10 25.81 -0.37
C LEU A 101 0.88 26.29 0.45
N PRO A 102 -0.20 26.81 -0.16
CA PRO A 102 -1.40 27.20 0.59
C PRO A 102 -2.19 26.01 1.15
N HIS A 103 -2.01 24.81 0.58
CA HIS A 103 -2.75 23.60 0.96
C HIS A 103 -1.98 22.68 1.90
N LEU A 104 -0.75 23.04 2.32
CA LEU A 104 0.09 22.25 3.23
C LEU A 104 -0.63 21.91 4.55
N TYR A 105 -1.42 22.84 5.10
CA TYR A 105 -2.19 22.58 6.31
C TYR A 105 -3.28 21.54 6.05
N LYS A 106 -4.10 21.72 5.01
CA LYS A 106 -5.15 20.76 4.61
C LYS A 106 -4.56 19.37 4.35
N PHE A 107 -3.42 19.32 3.67
CA PHE A 107 -2.69 18.08 3.42
C PHE A 107 -2.27 17.37 4.73
N ARG A 108 -1.76 18.11 5.72
CA ARG A 108 -1.42 17.53 7.03
C ARG A 108 -2.64 17.01 7.77
N VAL A 109 -3.77 17.73 7.70
CA VAL A 109 -5.04 17.31 8.29
C VAL A 109 -5.51 16.00 7.64
N LYS A 110 -5.56 15.94 6.30
CA LYS A 110 -5.95 14.72 5.56
C LYS A 110 -5.00 13.55 5.81
N LEU A 111 -3.70 13.82 5.93
CA LEU A 111 -2.72 12.80 6.29
C LEU A 111 -2.99 12.23 7.68
N LYS A 112 -3.27 13.08 8.67
CA LYS A 112 -3.62 12.66 10.02
C LYS A 112 -4.92 11.84 10.02
N GLU A 113 -5.96 12.34 9.36
CA GLU A 113 -7.23 11.64 9.20
C GLU A 113 -7.05 10.25 8.57
N THR A 114 -6.20 10.13 7.55
CA THR A 114 -5.87 8.84 6.91
C THR A 114 -5.17 7.88 7.88
N ILE A 115 -4.26 8.40 8.72
CA ILE A 115 -3.53 7.59 9.72
C ILE A 115 -4.49 7.11 10.81
N ASP A 116 -5.33 8.00 11.33
CA ASP A 116 -6.30 7.68 12.39
C ASP A 116 -7.29 6.63 11.87
N ALA A 117 -7.78 6.80 10.64
CA ALA A 117 -8.64 5.81 9.98
C ALA A 117 -7.94 4.46 9.76
N ALA A 118 -6.68 4.45 9.32
CA ALA A 118 -5.92 3.21 9.16
C ALA A 118 -5.70 2.53 10.52
N ALA A 119 -5.43 3.27 11.58
CA ALA A 119 -5.27 2.74 12.93
C ALA A 119 -6.56 2.11 13.45
N MET A 120 -7.71 2.77 13.25
CA MET A 120 -9.03 2.23 13.63
C MET A 120 -9.41 1.00 12.81
N PHE A 121 -9.10 0.99 11.50
CA PHE A 121 -9.42 -0.10 10.60
C PHE A 121 -8.57 -1.37 10.84
N LYS A 122 -7.41 -1.24 11.51
CA LYS A 122 -6.47 -2.34 11.80
C LYS A 122 -6.21 -3.23 10.57
N PRO A 123 -5.67 -2.67 9.47
CA PRO A 123 -5.46 -3.42 8.24
C PRO A 123 -4.36 -4.48 8.40
N HIS A 124 -4.54 -5.61 7.74
CA HIS A 124 -3.47 -6.59 7.56
C HIS A 124 -2.49 -6.13 6.47
N VAL A 125 -3.00 -5.40 5.48
CA VAL A 125 -2.23 -4.92 4.33
C VAL A 125 -2.54 -3.45 4.08
N VAL A 126 -1.50 -2.64 3.91
CA VAL A 126 -1.61 -1.25 3.45
C VAL A 126 -0.97 -1.16 2.07
N VAL A 127 -1.72 -0.66 1.09
CA VAL A 127 -1.28 -0.46 -0.29
C VAL A 127 -1.34 1.02 -0.64
N THR A 128 -0.23 1.59 -1.08
CA THR A 128 -0.21 2.95 -1.63
C THR A 128 0.03 2.88 -3.14
N VAL A 129 -0.84 3.52 -3.92
CA VAL A 129 -0.79 3.58 -5.38
C VAL A 129 -0.51 5.02 -5.80
N ASP A 130 0.61 5.21 -6.47
CA ASP A 130 1.01 6.42 -7.19
C ASP A 130 0.74 7.78 -6.49
N SER A 131 1.65 8.18 -5.59
CA SER A 131 1.89 9.57 -5.19
C SER A 131 3.19 9.65 -4.39
N LYS A 132 4.29 10.11 -4.99
CA LYS A 132 5.63 10.04 -4.35
C LYS A 132 5.67 10.79 -3.00
N GLY A 133 4.99 11.94 -2.89
CA GLY A 133 5.01 12.78 -1.69
C GLY A 133 4.08 12.35 -0.56
N PHE A 134 2.85 11.93 -0.87
CA PHE A 134 1.85 11.49 0.12
C PHE A 134 2.14 10.07 0.62
N SER A 135 2.34 9.13 -0.31
CA SER A 135 2.61 7.73 0.02
C SER A 135 3.84 7.58 0.93
N PHE A 136 4.91 8.34 0.69
CA PHE A 136 6.11 8.26 1.52
C PHE A 136 5.87 8.74 2.97
N ARG A 137 5.18 9.87 3.15
CA ARG A 137 4.87 10.43 4.48
C ARG A 137 3.90 9.54 5.24
N LEU A 138 2.86 9.03 4.58
CA LEU A 138 1.91 8.08 5.16
C LEU A 138 2.62 6.81 5.65
N LEU A 139 3.42 6.18 4.79
CA LEU A 139 4.16 4.97 5.16
C LEU A 139 5.21 5.21 6.26
N LYS A 140 5.80 6.41 6.34
CA LYS A 140 6.74 6.76 7.42
C LYS A 140 6.01 6.87 8.76
N LEU A 141 4.85 7.53 8.78
CA LEU A 141 4.08 7.73 10.00
C LEU A 141 3.42 6.42 10.47
N LEU A 142 2.81 5.65 9.56
CA LEU A 142 2.21 4.34 9.91
C LEU A 142 3.20 3.32 10.46
N ARG A 143 4.47 3.39 10.02
CA ARG A 143 5.54 2.55 10.59
C ARG A 143 5.96 3.01 11.99
N GLY A 144 5.75 4.28 12.32
CA GLY A 144 5.98 4.81 13.66
C GLY A 144 4.86 4.48 14.64
N THR A 145 3.63 4.23 14.16
CA THR A 145 2.43 4.02 15.00
C THR A 145 2.15 2.56 15.38
N GLN A 146 3.17 1.69 15.44
CA GLN A 146 3.04 0.25 15.77
C GLN A 146 1.97 -0.50 14.95
N THR A 147 1.58 -0.02 13.77
CA THR A 147 0.60 -0.72 12.93
C THR A 147 1.23 -1.99 12.37
N GLU A 148 0.76 -3.16 12.83
CA GLU A 148 1.22 -4.48 12.37
C GLU A 148 0.67 -4.84 10.98
N ALA A 149 0.89 -3.98 9.99
CA ALA A 149 0.47 -4.18 8.61
C ALA A 149 1.65 -4.55 7.70
N CYS A 150 1.37 -5.32 6.66
CA CYS A 150 2.27 -5.46 5.54
C CYS A 150 2.09 -4.30 4.55
N PHE A 151 3.16 -3.59 4.23
CA PHE A 151 3.11 -2.39 3.42
C PHE A 151 3.59 -2.67 1.99
N PHE A 152 2.75 -2.34 1.01
CA PHE A 152 3.08 -2.40 -0.41
C PHE A 152 2.97 -1.01 -1.02
N ARG A 153 3.93 -0.69 -1.89
CA ARG A 153 3.89 0.51 -2.71
C ARG A 153 3.87 0.10 -4.16
N LEU A 154 2.77 0.40 -4.84
CA LEU A 154 2.67 0.25 -6.28
C LEU A 154 3.09 1.56 -6.93
N VAL A 155 4.10 1.45 -7.78
CA VAL A 155 4.61 2.55 -8.60
C VAL A 155 4.38 2.12 -10.05
N ARG A 156 3.85 3.03 -10.87
CA ARG A 156 3.83 2.81 -12.32
C ARG A 156 5.26 2.65 -12.81
N GLU A 157 5.50 1.58 -13.54
CA GLU A 157 6.75 1.39 -14.28
C GLU A 157 6.70 2.34 -15.49
N ASN A 158 7.45 3.43 -15.41
CA ASN A 158 7.69 4.49 -16.42
C ASN A 158 6.60 4.74 -17.49
N GLN A 159 5.98 5.91 -17.40
CA GLN A 159 5.99 6.83 -18.54
C GLN A 159 6.96 7.96 -18.23
#